data_AF-A0A7C4SPS3-F1
#
_entry.id   AF-A0A7C4SPS3-F1
#
_cell.length_a   1.000
_cell.length_b   1.000
_cell.length_c   1.000
_cell.angle_alpha   90.00
_cell.angle_beta   90.00
_cell.angle_gamma   90.00
#
_symmetry.space_group_name_H-M   'P 1'
#
loop_
_entity.id
_entity.type
_entity.pdbx_description
1 polymer ?
#
loop_
_entity_poly.entity_id
_entity_poly.type
_entity_poly.pdbx_seq_one_letter_code
_entity_poly.pdbx_strand_id
1 'polypeptide(L)'
;MFLALYIALIIAVFIPFSLLLRFIIMRLGIDAVLQEIRELSDKASKLSPKDKKMRMIRSRYEFLKRRLRNVFLANLFILWMAIFTAITVSNSIVIMLASNYGVIATFRSPIKLPILVLGEDQLNIFLVIMAVIMAYQPLHNKLSTMEKIYEA
;
A
#
# COMPACT_ATOMS: atom_id res chain seq x y z
N MET A 1 -17.31 18.05 10.07
CA MET A 1 -17.09 18.45 8.66
C MET A 1 -15.63 18.25 8.22
N PHE A 2 -14.66 18.95 8.82
CA PHE A 2 -13.25 18.85 8.40
C PHE A 2 -12.64 17.45 8.51
N LEU A 3 -13.02 16.64 9.50
CA LEU A 3 -12.55 15.25 9.61
C LEU A 3 -12.98 14.38 8.41
N ALA A 4 -14.25 14.46 8.01
CA ALA A 4 -14.77 13.70 6.87
C ALA A 4 -14.09 14.15 5.57
N LEU A 5 -13.89 15.46 5.39
CA LEU A 5 -13.12 15.99 4.27
C LEU A 5 -11.67 15.47 4.28
N TYR A 6 -11.02 15.46 5.45
CA TYR A 6 -9.65 14.97 5.61
C TYR A 6 -9.54 13.49 5.21
N ILE A 7 -10.48 12.65 5.67
CA ILE A 7 -10.55 11.23 5.30
C ILE A 7 -10.78 11.08 3.79
N ALA A 8 -11.71 11.85 3.20
CA ALA A 8 -11.99 11.80 1.77
C ALA A 8 -10.77 12.19 0.93
N LEU A 9 -10.00 13.21 1.37
CA LEU A 9 -8.77 13.63 0.71
C LEU A 9 -7.68 12.54 0.77
N ILE A 10 -7.51 11.88 1.92
CA ILE A 10 -6.56 10.76 2.04
C ILE A 10 -6.91 9.65 1.04
N ILE A 11 -8.18 9.24 1.00
CA ILE A 11 -8.65 8.20 0.07
C ILE A 11 -8.43 8.63 -1.38
N ALA A 12 -8.79 9.87 -1.72
CA ALA A 12 -8.60 10.43 -3.05
C ALA A 12 -7.13 10.43 -3.48
N VAL A 13 -6.20 10.72 -2.55
CA VAL A 13 -4.76 10.66 -2.81
C VAL A 13 -4.30 9.22 -3.01
N PHE A 14 -4.81 8.24 -2.27
CA PHE A 14 -4.33 6.85 -2.36
C PHE A 14 -4.74 6.13 -3.67
N ILE A 15 -5.84 6.53 -4.29
CA ILE A 15 -6.33 5.95 -5.55
C ILE A 15 -5.26 6.01 -6.67
N PRO A 16 -4.73 7.19 -7.06
CA PRO A 16 -3.74 7.27 -8.13
C PRO A 16 -2.46 6.48 -7.83
N PHE A 17 -2.01 6.42 -6.57
CA PHE A 17 -0.85 5.60 -6.20
C PHE A 17 -1.14 4.09 -6.34
N SER A 18 -2.36 3.66 -6.03
CA SER A 18 -2.76 2.26 -6.23
C SER A 18 -2.78 1.88 -7.72
N LEU A 19 -3.26 2.80 -8.57
CA LEU A 19 -3.22 2.64 -10.03
C LEU A 19 -1.80 2.68 -10.60
N LEU A 20 -0.93 3.52 -10.05
CA LEU A 20 0.48 3.57 -10.42
C LEU A 20 1.17 2.24 -10.13
N LEU A 21 0.91 1.63 -8.97
CA LEU A 21 1.45 0.32 -8.63
C LEU A 21 0.92 -0.76 -9.59
N ARG A 22 -0.38 -0.75 -9.93
CA ARG A 22 -0.94 -1.64 -10.95
C ARG A 22 -0.19 -1.54 -12.26
N PHE A 23 0.06 -0.31 -12.73
CA PHE A 23 0.80 -0.08 -13.97
C PHE A 23 2.21 -0.68 -13.91
N ILE A 24 2.91 -0.53 -12.80
CA ILE A 24 4.24 -1.13 -12.58
C ILE A 24 4.16 -2.66 -12.61
N ILE A 25 3.20 -3.27 -11.91
CA ILE A 25 3.00 -4.72 -11.85
C ILE A 25 2.71 -5.29 -13.25
N MET A 26 1.81 -4.65 -14.00
CA MET A 26 1.48 -5.04 -15.37
C MET A 26 2.70 -4.94 -16.28
N ARG A 27 3.46 -3.84 -16.18
CA ARG A 27 4.67 -3.63 -17.00
C ARG A 27 5.78 -4.65 -16.69
N LEU A 28 5.87 -5.12 -15.45
CA LEU A 28 6.84 -6.13 -15.04
C LEU A 28 6.42 -7.56 -15.41
N GLY A 29 5.19 -7.76 -15.91
CA GLY A 29 4.70 -9.06 -16.35
C GLY A 29 4.64 -10.09 -15.22
N ILE A 30 4.20 -9.67 -14.02
CA ILE A 30 4.25 -10.52 -12.82
C ILE A 30 3.39 -11.78 -12.95
N ASP A 31 2.28 -11.73 -13.69
CA ASP A 31 1.47 -12.92 -13.97
C ASP A 31 2.32 -14.03 -14.62
N ALA A 32 3.19 -13.69 -15.59
CA ALA A 32 4.10 -14.64 -16.21
C ALA A 32 5.20 -15.13 -15.26
N VAL A 33 5.71 -14.24 -14.40
CA VAL A 33 6.71 -14.60 -13.37
C VAL A 33 6.13 -15.61 -12.37
N LEU A 34 4.89 -15.41 -11.92
CA LEU A 34 4.21 -16.32 -10.99
C LEU A 34 3.94 -17.69 -11.63
N GLN A 35 3.50 -17.71 -12.90
CA GLN A 35 3.32 -18.95 -13.64
C GLN A 35 4.64 -19.70 -13.80
N GLU A 36 5.73 -19.02 -14.17
CA GLU A 36 7.04 -19.64 -14.32
C GLU A 36 7.58 -20.18 -12.98
N ILE A 37 7.34 -19.48 -11.88
CA ILE A 37 7.68 -19.96 -10.53
C ILE A 37 6.95 -21.26 -10.21
N ARG A 38 5.64 -21.34 -10.46
CA ARG A 38 4.84 -22.56 -10.23
C ARG A 38 5.33 -23.73 -11.07
N GLU A 39 5.59 -23.51 -12.35
CA GLU A 39 6.12 -24.55 -13.24
C GLU A 39 7.52 -25.03 -12.83
N LEU A 40 8.40 -24.12 -12.38
CA LEU A 40 9.73 -24.47 -11.89
C LEU A 40 9.67 -25.25 -10.58
N SER A 41 8.72 -24.92 -9.69
CA SER A 41 8.44 -25.66 -8.47
C SER A 41 7.99 -27.10 -8.77
N ASP A 42 7.05 -27.27 -9.71
CA ASP A 42 6.55 -28.59 -10.14
C ASP A 42 7.62 -29.43 -10.85
N LYS A 43 8.52 -28.79 -11.61
CA LYS A 43 9.66 -29.48 -12.23
C LYS A 43 10.70 -29.88 -11.18
N ALA A 44 10.93 -29.04 -10.17
CA ALA A 44 11.85 -29.34 -9.07
C ALA A 44 11.35 -30.50 -8.20
N SER A 45 10.04 -30.57 -7.91
CA SER A 45 9.48 -31.65 -7.06
C SER A 45 9.63 -33.06 -7.67
N LYS A 46 9.83 -33.15 -8.99
CA LYS A 46 10.01 -34.40 -9.73
C LYS A 46 11.47 -34.80 -9.96
N LEU A 47 12.44 -33.97 -9.57
CA LEU A 47 13.87 -34.18 -9.83
C LEU A 47 14.66 -34.53 -8.57
N SER A 48 15.73 -35.31 -8.73
CA SER A 48 16.61 -35.67 -7.61
C SER A 48 17.50 -34.47 -7.21
N PRO A 49 17.76 -34.24 -5.91
CA PRO A 49 18.53 -33.09 -5.42
C PRO A 49 19.95 -32.97 -5.99
N LYS A 50 20.54 -34.07 -6.48
CA LYS A 50 21.92 -34.12 -6.98
C LYS A 50 22.06 -33.78 -8.48
N ASP A 51 20.96 -33.54 -9.19
CA ASP A 51 21.00 -33.29 -10.62
C ASP A 51 21.52 -31.88 -10.97
N LYS A 52 22.39 -31.79 -11.98
CA LYS A 52 22.85 -30.49 -12.55
C LYS A 52 21.67 -29.60 -12.99
N LYS A 53 20.57 -30.23 -13.42
CA LYS A 53 19.30 -29.57 -13.76
C LYS A 53 18.66 -28.88 -12.54
N MET A 54 18.77 -29.46 -11.34
CA MET A 54 18.28 -28.87 -10.10
C MET A 54 18.98 -27.54 -9.77
N ARG A 55 20.31 -27.47 -9.97
CA ARG A 55 21.07 -26.22 -9.76
C ARG A 55 20.62 -25.12 -10.73
N MET A 56 20.33 -25.47 -11.98
CA MET A 56 19.85 -24.52 -12.98
C MET A 56 18.44 -24.00 -12.65
N ILE A 57 17.53 -24.89 -12.22
CA ILE A 57 16.18 -24.52 -11.77
C ILE A 57 16.26 -23.57 -10.57
N ARG A 58 17.12 -23.88 -9.58
CA ARG A 58 17.31 -23.03 -8.40
C ARG A 58 17.81 -21.63 -8.75
N SER A 59 18.74 -21.51 -9.71
CA SER A 59 19.24 -20.20 -10.18
C SER A 59 18.13 -19.37 -10.84
N ARG A 60 17.32 -19.98 -11.71
CA ARG A 60 16.18 -19.32 -12.35
C ARG A 60 15.12 -18.91 -11.32
N TYR A 61 14.82 -19.78 -10.37
CA TYR A 61 13.91 -19.49 -9.27
C TYR A 61 14.38 -18.27 -8.44
N GLU A 62 15.66 -18.21 -8.07
CA GLU A 62 16.21 -17.06 -7.35
C GLU A 62 16.12 -15.76 -8.16
N PHE A 63 16.30 -15.83 -9.48
CA PHE A 63 16.12 -14.66 -10.35
C PHE A 63 14.67 -14.16 -10.36
N LEU A 64 13.69 -15.07 -10.48
CA LEU A 64 12.26 -14.73 -10.43
C LEU A 64 11.84 -14.20 -9.06
N LYS A 65 12.36 -14.81 -7.98
CA LYS A 65 12.14 -14.35 -6.60
C LYS A 65 12.67 -12.94 -6.37
N ARG A 66 13.82 -12.59 -6.94
CA ARG A 66 14.36 -11.21 -6.90
C ARG A 66 13.42 -10.22 -7.60
N ARG A 67 12.81 -10.59 -8.73
CA ARG A 67 11.81 -9.75 -9.40
C ARG A 67 10.58 -9.54 -8.53
N LEU A 68 10.07 -10.60 -7.91
CA LEU A 68 8.94 -10.50 -6.98
C LEU A 68 9.26 -9.58 -5.79
N ARG A 69 10.45 -9.73 -5.20
CA ARG A 69 10.94 -8.87 -4.11
C ARG A 69 10.98 -7.39 -4.53
N ASN A 70 11.41 -7.10 -5.75
CA ASN A 70 11.42 -5.72 -6.25
C ASN A 70 10.03 -5.12 -6.35
N VAL A 71 9.00 -5.92 -6.66
CA VAL A 71 7.59 -5.47 -6.64
C VAL A 71 7.13 -5.15 -5.22
N PHE A 72 7.46 -6.00 -4.25
CA PHE A 72 7.17 -5.71 -2.84
C PHE A 72 7.84 -4.41 -2.37
N LEU A 73 9.10 -4.18 -2.76
CA LEU A 73 9.79 -2.94 -2.45
C LEU A 73 9.17 -1.73 -3.15
N ALA A 74 8.75 -1.88 -4.42
CA ALA A 74 8.04 -0.83 -5.14
C ALA A 74 6.70 -0.49 -4.47
N ASN A 75 5.95 -1.50 -4.03
CA ASN A 75 4.72 -1.31 -3.25
C ASN A 75 5.00 -0.54 -1.94
N LEU A 76 6.00 -0.97 -1.17
CA LEU A 76 6.37 -0.30 0.08
C LEU A 76 6.74 1.17 -0.18
N PHE A 77 7.55 1.44 -1.20
CA PHE A 77 7.94 2.80 -1.57
C PHE A 77 6.73 3.65 -1.98
N ILE A 78 5.83 3.11 -2.80
CA ILE A 78 4.61 3.79 -3.25
C ILE A 78 3.68 4.09 -2.09
N LEU A 79 3.52 3.16 -1.14
CA LEU A 79 2.72 3.38 0.07
C LEU A 79 3.30 4.54 0.90
N TRP A 80 4.62 4.57 1.11
CA TRP A 80 5.25 5.69 1.82
C TRP A 80 5.05 7.04 1.11
N MET A 81 5.22 7.06 -0.22
CA MET A 81 4.95 8.26 -1.03
C MET A 81 3.49 8.70 -0.92
N ALA A 82 2.56 7.75 -0.94
CA ALA A 82 1.13 8.01 -0.81
C ALA A 82 0.81 8.60 0.56
N ILE A 83 1.35 8.03 1.65
CA ILE A 83 1.16 8.52 3.01
C ILE A 83 1.67 9.95 3.16
N PHE A 84 2.91 10.21 2.70
CA PHE A 84 3.50 11.54 2.78
C PHE A 84 2.70 12.57 1.99
N THR A 85 2.27 12.21 0.78
CA THR A 85 1.42 13.06 -0.07
C THR A 85 0.07 13.32 0.58
N ALA A 86 -0.58 12.28 1.13
CA ALA A 86 -1.89 12.40 1.75
C ALA A 86 -1.85 13.32 2.97
N ILE A 87 -0.81 13.23 3.81
CA ILE A 87 -0.61 14.12 4.95
C ILE A 87 -0.44 15.57 4.47
N THR A 88 0.46 15.77 3.51
CA THR A 88 0.81 17.11 3.02
C THR A 88 -0.39 17.79 2.37
N VAL A 89 -1.07 17.11 1.45
CA VAL A 89 -2.22 17.64 0.71
C VAL A 89 -3.40 17.87 1.64
N SER A 90 -3.74 16.90 2.50
CA SER A 90 -4.91 17.01 3.39
C SER A 90 -4.71 18.11 4.43
N ASN A 91 -3.52 18.25 5.01
CA ASN A 91 -3.20 19.35 5.93
C ASN A 91 -3.28 20.70 5.22
N SER A 92 -2.70 20.82 4.02
CA SER A 92 -2.70 22.08 3.26
C SER A 92 -4.12 22.54 2.93
N ILE A 93 -4.97 21.62 2.46
CA ILE A 93 -6.37 21.94 2.10
C ILE A 93 -7.19 22.29 3.34
N VAL A 94 -7.08 21.53 4.43
CA VAL A 94 -7.84 21.83 5.66
C VAL A 94 -7.41 23.15 6.28
N ILE A 95 -6.11 23.46 6.32
CA ILE A 95 -5.60 24.74 6.84
C ILE A 95 -6.11 25.90 5.97
N MET A 96 -6.02 25.77 4.65
CA MET A 96 -6.50 26.80 3.72
C MET A 96 -8.00 27.06 3.89
N LEU A 97 -8.82 26.01 3.97
CA LEU A 97 -10.26 26.16 4.18
C LEU A 97 -10.58 26.75 5.55
N ALA A 98 -9.93 26.26 6.61
CA ALA A 98 -10.12 26.79 7.95
C ALA A 98 -9.80 28.29 8.02
N SER A 99 -8.70 28.72 7.39
CA SER A 99 -8.34 30.14 7.28
C SER A 99 -9.37 30.95 6.49
N ASN A 100 -9.88 30.41 5.37
CA ASN A 100 -10.89 31.10 4.56
C ASN A 100 -12.22 31.29 5.30
N TYR A 101 -12.59 30.36 6.17
CA TYR A 101 -13.81 30.44 6.98
C TYR A 101 -13.60 31.08 8.36
N GLY A 102 -12.38 31.52 8.69
CA GLY A 102 -12.06 32.11 9.99
C GLY A 102 -12.20 31.15 11.17
N VAL A 103 -12.08 29.84 10.95
CA VAL A 103 -12.27 28.80 11.98
C VAL A 103 -10.93 28.15 12.30
N ILE A 104 -10.74 27.72 13.55
CA ILE A 104 -9.54 26.98 13.94
C ILE A 104 -9.62 25.56 13.38
N ALA A 105 -8.57 25.12 12.66
CA ALA A 105 -8.43 23.77 12.12
C ALA A 105 -8.16 22.75 13.23
N THR A 106 -9.16 22.47 14.06
CA THR A 106 -9.09 21.42 15.09
C THR A 106 -9.97 20.23 14.69
N PHE A 107 -9.37 19.04 14.66
CA PHE A 107 -10.12 17.80 14.55
C PHE A 107 -10.58 17.41 15.95
N ARG A 108 -11.85 17.59 16.26
CA ARG A 108 -12.40 17.14 17.56
C ARG A 108 -12.80 15.68 17.49
N SER A 109 -12.43 14.91 18.50
CA SER A 109 -12.86 13.51 18.59
C SER A 109 -14.31 13.42 19.08
N PRO A 110 -15.19 12.64 18.41
CA PRO A 110 -16.51 12.33 18.95
C PRO A 110 -16.44 11.34 20.12
N ILE A 111 -15.30 10.66 20.31
CA ILE A 111 -15.11 9.61 21.33
C ILE A 111 -13.91 9.97 22.21
N LYS A 112 -14.15 10.13 23.51
CA LYS A 112 -13.13 10.49 24.51
C LYS A 112 -12.45 9.25 25.08
N LEU A 113 -11.69 8.54 24.25
CA LEU A 113 -10.86 7.44 24.71
C LEU A 113 -9.42 7.92 24.94
N PRO A 114 -8.77 7.54 26.05
CA PRO A 114 -7.34 7.76 26.22
C PRO A 114 -6.60 7.09 25.05
N ILE A 115 -5.56 7.75 24.50
CA ILE A 115 -4.80 7.41 23.27
C ILE A 115 -5.39 8.00 21.98
N LEU A 116 -6.72 8.01 21.80
CA LEU A 116 -7.37 8.57 20.59
C LEU A 116 -7.38 10.11 20.58
N VAL A 117 -7.25 10.70 21.76
CA VAL A 117 -7.44 12.10 22.03
C VAL A 117 -6.17 12.69 22.64
N LEU A 118 -5.58 13.66 21.96
CA LEU A 118 -4.60 14.61 22.49
C LEU A 118 -5.33 15.63 23.39
N GLY A 119 -4.61 16.36 24.24
CA GLY A 119 -5.21 17.36 25.13
C GLY A 119 -6.25 18.27 24.43
N GLU A 120 -7.29 18.66 25.16
CA GLU A 120 -8.42 19.47 24.66
C GLU A 120 -9.32 18.79 23.59
N ASP A 121 -9.61 17.49 23.74
CA ASP A 121 -10.49 16.73 22.84
C ASP A 121 -10.01 16.66 21.37
N GLN A 122 -8.74 17.00 21.11
CA GLN A 122 -8.16 16.94 19.77
C GLN A 122 -7.87 15.50 19.36
N LEU A 123 -8.36 15.09 18.20
CA LEU A 123 -8.17 13.76 17.68
C LEU A 123 -6.76 13.62 17.10
N ASN A 124 -6.09 12.51 17.43
CA ASN A 124 -4.75 12.24 16.92
C ASN A 124 -4.78 11.94 15.42
N ILE A 125 -4.28 12.87 14.61
CA ILE A 125 -4.27 12.79 13.14
C ILE A 125 -3.55 11.53 12.63
N PHE A 126 -2.47 11.10 13.30
CA PHE A 126 -1.78 9.87 12.93
C PHE A 126 -2.67 8.64 13.07
N LEU A 127 -3.52 8.58 14.09
CA LEU A 127 -4.48 7.48 14.26
C LEU A 127 -5.56 7.50 13.18
N VAL A 128 -6.02 8.69 12.74
CA VAL A 128 -6.93 8.78 11.58
C VAL A 128 -6.27 8.20 10.35
N ILE A 129 -5.05 8.62 10.04
CA ILE A 129 -4.34 8.17 8.86
C ILE A 129 -4.14 6.66 8.89
N MET A 130 -3.70 6.11 10.03
CA MET A 130 -3.56 4.67 10.19
C MET A 130 -4.88 3.92 10.01
N ALA A 131 -5.97 4.41 10.60
CA ALA A 131 -7.29 3.82 10.45
C ALA A 131 -7.76 3.84 8.99
N VAL A 132 -7.55 4.96 8.28
CA VAL A 132 -7.89 5.09 6.86
C VAL A 132 -7.03 4.16 6.00
N ILE A 133 -5.73 4.04 6.26
CA ILE A 133 -4.85 3.10 5.56
C ILE A 133 -5.34 1.67 5.75
N MET A 134 -5.62 1.26 6.98
CA MET A 134 -6.12 -0.09 7.28
C MET A 134 -7.45 -0.37 6.59
N ALA A 135 -8.38 0.59 6.61
CA ALA A 135 -9.66 0.47 5.92
C ALA A 135 -9.53 0.47 4.39
N TYR A 136 -8.54 1.19 3.84
CA TYR A 136 -8.29 1.28 2.41
C TYR A 136 -7.51 0.07 1.86
N GLN A 137 -6.81 -0.68 2.71
CA GLN A 137 -5.96 -1.80 2.30
C GLN A 137 -6.64 -2.82 1.38
N PRO A 138 -7.89 -3.28 1.61
CA PRO A 138 -8.55 -4.22 0.71
C PRO A 138 -8.78 -3.64 -0.69
N LEU A 139 -9.17 -2.36 -0.76
CA LEU A 139 -9.37 -1.65 -2.02
C LEU A 139 -8.04 -1.43 -2.73
N HIS A 140 -6.98 -1.08 -2.00
CA HIS A 140 -5.62 -0.97 -2.53
C HIS A 140 -5.17 -2.27 -3.18
N ASN A 141 -5.33 -3.41 -2.49
CA ASN A 141 -4.93 -4.73 -3.01
C ASN A 141 -5.67 -5.09 -4.30
N LYS A 142 -6.99 -4.82 -4.35
CA LYS A 142 -7.82 -5.04 -5.53
C LYS A 142 -7.41 -4.14 -6.70
N LEU A 143 -7.20 -2.84 -6.45
CA LEU A 143 -6.82 -1.88 -7.48
C LEU A 143 -5.40 -2.13 -8.01
N SER A 144 -4.46 -2.44 -7.13
CA SER A 144 -3.06 -2.71 -7.48
C SER A 144 -2.84 -4.10 -8.07
N THR A 145 -3.84 -5.01 -7.99
CA THR A 145 -3.72 -6.44 -8.34
C THR A 145 -2.69 -7.21 -7.50
N MET A 146 -2.31 -6.66 -6.33
CA MET A 146 -1.38 -7.32 -5.40
C MET A 146 -1.96 -8.61 -4.79
N GLU A 147 -3.29 -8.77 -4.75
CA GLU A 147 -3.94 -10.00 -4.28
C GLU A 147 -3.39 -11.26 -4.96
N LYS A 148 -3.13 -11.20 -6.28
CA LYS A 148 -2.56 -12.32 -7.05
C LYS A 148 -1.17 -12.75 -6.59
N ILE A 149 -0.39 -11.81 -6.05
CA ILE A 149 0.98 -12.06 -5.58
C ILE A 149 0.94 -12.67 -4.17
N TYR A 150 -0.03 -12.30 -3.34
CA TYR A 150 -0.20 -12.85 -2.01
C TYR A 150 -0.79 -14.27 -2.02
N GLU A 151 -1.56 -14.62 -3.06
CA GLU A 151 -2.16 -15.95 -3.25
C GLU A 151 -1.26 -16.95 -4.00
N ALA A 152 -0.07 -16.52 -4.46
CA ALA A 152 0.84 -17.33 -5.27
C ALA A 152 1.95 -18.00 -4.46
#